data_AF-R1D3D1-F1
#
_entry.id   AF-R1D3D1-F1
#
_cell.length_a   1.000
_cell.length_b   1.000
_cell.length_c   1.000
_cell.angle_alpha   90.00
_cell.angle_beta   90.00
_cell.angle_gamma   90.00
#
_symmetry.space_group_name_H-M   'P 1'
#
loop_
_entity.id
_entity.type
_entity.pdbx_description
1 polymer ?
#
loop_
_entity_poly.entity_id
_entity_poly.type
_entity_poly.pdbx_seq_one_letter_code
_entity_poly.pdbx_strand_id
1 'polypeptide(L)'
;MHTLKGLPVDESTPHKGSAAAEPADDQSLLPSWFRDFMFPRPDAAETTAQAREREWTQARFWGFSSFLFPAVIMIVLSTRNDVVEVVYEEESCDWANLIEKTMFYIGAWILKDIVLNCFKWWWCTRYWGLSQEHFDLLIGPRHEWTDKEVDTLVQAYGKWNLKAMDAINRRAGHVVINIIRIWFFTRVLTNYSIRLHSALLQLPIINGIKILTESGDRCWDVGKYIFQGARLFDGRYGRFNLVVVNFWAYAGRVVMFELLVGAKGMGDEKEGLLFMLAMQPLLWGDSAGELIGSFWGKHRFKVIGLGDVNQKSVEGTVAVFVASFLGMLGVFYGMYGEAVSSVFVCHPVLVMAYTCVVATIAEVAAPRGTDNFFLQVLSLLVLIASIQNSPSIRRAARADD
;
A
#
# COMPACT_ATOMS: atom_id res chain seq x y z
N MET A 1 -9.32 24.49 28.95
CA MET A 1 -9.86 23.54 27.97
C MET A 1 -10.93 24.26 27.17
N HIS A 2 -10.58 24.79 26.00
CA HIS A 2 -11.55 25.35 25.07
C HIS A 2 -12.29 24.18 24.42
N THR A 3 -13.53 23.95 24.85
CA THR A 3 -14.50 23.13 24.13
C THR A 3 -14.64 23.71 22.72
N LEU A 4 -14.22 22.94 21.71
CA LEU A 4 -14.51 23.22 20.32
C LEU A 4 -16.04 23.21 20.17
N LYS A 5 -16.63 24.41 20.22
CA LYS A 5 -18.03 24.65 19.91
C LYS A 5 -18.28 24.23 18.46
N GLY A 6 -19.09 23.19 18.30
CA GLY A 6 -19.93 22.90 17.14
C GLY A 6 -19.30 23.16 15.77
N LEU A 7 -18.67 22.13 15.20
CA LEU A 7 -18.79 21.98 13.76
C LEU A 7 -20.30 21.85 13.46
N PRO A 8 -20.86 22.62 12.52
CA PRO A 8 -22.27 22.53 12.20
C PRO A 8 -22.56 21.11 11.73
N VAL A 9 -23.30 20.37 12.56
CA VAL A 9 -23.95 19.14 12.12
C VAL A 9 -24.99 19.61 11.11
N ASP A 10 -24.76 19.29 9.84
CA ASP A 10 -25.70 19.61 8.78
C ASP A 10 -26.94 18.73 8.93
N GLU A 11 -27.87 19.19 9.77
CA GLU A 11 -29.19 18.57 9.99
C GLU A 11 -30.09 18.67 8.75
N SER A 12 -29.66 19.35 7.67
CA SER A 12 -30.46 19.54 6.46
C SER A 12 -30.40 18.37 5.48
N THR A 13 -29.69 17.28 5.81
CA THR A 13 -29.73 16.06 5.00
C THR A 13 -30.88 15.17 5.48
N PRO A 14 -32.04 15.13 4.80
CA PRO A 14 -33.11 14.22 5.20
C PRO A 14 -32.61 12.77 5.07
N HIS A 15 -32.59 12.05 6.20
CA HIS A 15 -32.51 10.59 6.24
C HIS A 15 -33.80 10.00 5.65
N LYS A 16 -33.97 10.15 4.33
CA LYS A 16 -34.92 9.30 3.59
C LYS A 16 -34.32 7.91 3.56
N GLY A 17 -34.86 7.03 4.41
CA GLY A 17 -34.74 5.58 4.30
C GLY A 17 -35.41 5.03 3.04
N SER A 18 -35.19 5.65 1.88
CA SER A 18 -35.22 4.89 0.64
C SER A 18 -33.92 4.11 0.64
N ALA A 19 -33.97 2.79 0.78
CA ALA A 19 -32.92 1.94 0.25
C ALA A 19 -32.73 2.41 -1.19
N ALA A 20 -31.68 3.22 -1.43
CA ALA A 20 -31.27 3.53 -2.77
C ALA A 20 -31.04 2.15 -3.38
N ALA A 21 -31.88 1.79 -4.36
CA ALA A 21 -31.70 0.54 -5.09
C ALA A 21 -30.21 0.47 -5.41
N GLU A 22 -29.53 -0.53 -4.84
CA GLU A 22 -28.11 -0.71 -5.10
C GLU A 22 -27.98 -0.66 -6.62
N PRO A 23 -27.18 0.27 -7.16
CA PRO A 23 -27.10 0.47 -8.59
C PRO A 23 -26.69 -0.88 -9.18
N ALA A 24 -27.61 -1.45 -9.99
CA ALA A 24 -27.53 -2.80 -10.54
C ALA A 24 -26.07 -3.16 -10.81
N ASP A 25 -25.62 -4.21 -10.14
CA ASP A 25 -24.22 -4.56 -10.04
C ASP A 25 -23.65 -4.77 -11.46
N ASP A 26 -22.92 -3.77 -11.95
CA ASP A 26 -22.36 -3.75 -13.30
C ASP A 26 -21.12 -4.66 -13.41
N GLN A 27 -21.19 -5.82 -12.75
CA GLN A 27 -20.39 -6.99 -13.04
C GLN A 27 -20.67 -7.51 -14.47
N SER A 28 -21.53 -6.84 -15.25
CA SER A 28 -21.79 -7.15 -16.66
C SER A 28 -20.56 -7.00 -17.56
N LEU A 29 -19.57 -6.20 -17.12
CA LEU A 29 -18.29 -6.05 -17.82
C LEU A 29 -17.38 -7.27 -17.70
N LEU A 30 -17.60 -8.14 -16.70
CA LEU A 30 -16.86 -9.38 -16.57
C LEU A 30 -17.54 -10.48 -17.40
N PRO A 31 -16.76 -11.35 -18.08
CA PRO A 31 -17.32 -12.55 -18.69
C PRO A 31 -18.16 -13.33 -17.66
N SER A 32 -19.37 -13.76 -18.04
CA SER A 32 -20.31 -14.40 -17.11
C SER A 32 -19.70 -15.59 -16.37
N TRP A 33 -18.89 -16.41 -17.05
CA TRP A 33 -18.18 -17.53 -16.44
C TRP A 33 -17.19 -17.08 -15.37
N PHE A 34 -16.50 -15.96 -15.58
CA PHE A 34 -15.54 -15.42 -14.62
C PHE A 34 -16.27 -14.83 -13.43
N ARG A 35 -17.37 -14.13 -13.68
CA ARG A 35 -18.25 -13.63 -12.61
C ARG A 35 -18.81 -14.78 -11.76
N ASP A 36 -19.38 -15.80 -12.37
CA ASP A 36 -19.97 -16.93 -11.66
C ASP A 36 -18.90 -17.75 -10.92
N PHE A 37 -17.64 -17.75 -11.40
CA PHE A 37 -16.48 -18.34 -10.69
C PHE A 37 -16.00 -17.47 -9.53
N MET A 38 -15.91 -16.15 -9.73
CA MET A 38 -15.47 -15.17 -8.72
C MET A 38 -16.51 -14.88 -7.66
N PHE A 39 -17.80 -15.09 -7.97
CA PHE A 39 -18.97 -14.76 -7.15
C PHE A 39 -20.09 -15.80 -7.43
N PRO A 40 -19.94 -17.05 -6.95
CA PRO A 40 -20.95 -18.08 -7.12
C PRO A 40 -22.26 -17.62 -6.49
N ARG A 41 -23.35 -17.88 -7.20
CA ARG A 41 -24.68 -17.45 -6.78
C ARG A 41 -25.05 -18.11 -5.44
N PRO A 42 -25.72 -17.37 -4.54
CA PRO A 42 -26.26 -17.96 -3.33
C PRO A 42 -27.24 -19.08 -3.65
N ASP A 43 -27.15 -20.17 -2.91
CA ASP A 43 -28.21 -21.18 -2.90
C ASP A 43 -29.47 -20.57 -2.28
N ALA A 44 -30.64 -20.79 -2.89
CA ALA A 44 -31.89 -20.20 -2.41
C ALA A 44 -32.27 -20.61 -0.97
N ALA A 45 -31.67 -21.70 -0.45
CA ALA A 45 -31.86 -22.20 0.90
C ALA A 45 -30.81 -21.72 1.91
N GLU A 46 -29.84 -20.92 1.47
CA GLU A 46 -28.71 -20.49 2.30
C GLU A 46 -29.12 -19.44 3.34
N THR A 47 -28.75 -19.66 4.60
CA THR A 47 -28.92 -18.67 5.65
C THR A 47 -27.96 -17.49 5.47
N THR A 48 -28.29 -16.31 6.01
CA THR A 48 -27.40 -15.13 5.95
C THR A 48 -26.01 -15.39 6.54
N ALA A 49 -25.92 -16.23 7.59
CA ALA A 49 -24.65 -16.61 8.19
C ALA A 49 -23.80 -17.47 7.24
N GLN A 50 -24.41 -18.44 6.55
CA GLN A 50 -23.73 -19.27 5.56
C GLN A 50 -23.25 -18.45 4.36
N ALA A 51 -24.08 -17.53 3.85
CA ALA A 51 -23.72 -16.65 2.74
C ALA A 51 -22.49 -15.80 3.09
N ARG A 52 -22.45 -15.19 4.28
CA ARG A 52 -21.30 -14.42 4.77
C ARG A 52 -20.04 -15.27 4.94
N GLU A 53 -20.17 -16.50 5.41
CA GLU A 53 -19.02 -17.39 5.56
C GLU A 53 -18.46 -17.85 4.21
N ARG A 54 -19.34 -18.07 3.21
CA ARG A 54 -18.91 -18.31 1.83
C ARG A 54 -18.18 -17.10 1.26
N GLU A 55 -18.76 -15.90 1.37
CA GLU A 55 -18.13 -14.65 0.91
C GLU A 55 -16.76 -14.45 1.56
N TRP A 56 -16.66 -14.69 2.88
CA TRP A 56 -15.39 -14.65 3.61
C TRP A 56 -14.36 -15.64 3.08
N THR A 57 -14.76 -16.90 2.94
CA THR A 57 -13.88 -17.96 2.42
C THR A 57 -13.40 -17.62 1.01
N GLN A 58 -14.27 -17.09 0.18
CA GLN A 58 -13.96 -16.70 -1.18
C GLN A 58 -13.04 -15.48 -1.25
N ALA A 59 -13.31 -14.44 -0.46
CA ALA A 59 -12.43 -13.27 -0.37
C ALA A 59 -11.02 -13.69 0.07
N ARG A 60 -10.91 -14.62 1.03
CA ARG A 60 -9.62 -15.19 1.45
C ARG A 60 -8.93 -15.96 0.33
N PHE A 61 -9.66 -16.85 -0.33
CA PHE A 61 -9.15 -17.61 -1.46
C PHE A 61 -8.56 -16.68 -2.51
N TRP A 62 -9.34 -15.70 -2.99
CA TRP A 62 -8.89 -14.75 -4.01
C TRP A 62 -7.75 -13.85 -3.55
N GLY A 63 -7.81 -13.35 -2.31
CA GLY A 63 -6.75 -12.55 -1.73
C GLY A 63 -5.42 -13.31 -1.69
N PHE A 64 -5.43 -14.57 -1.26
CA PHE A 64 -4.23 -15.41 -1.25
C PHE A 64 -3.80 -15.88 -2.65
N SER A 65 -4.73 -16.26 -3.52
CA SER A 65 -4.43 -16.62 -4.91
C SER A 65 -3.79 -15.46 -5.67
N SER A 66 -4.15 -14.21 -5.34
CA SER A 66 -3.53 -13.03 -5.91
C SER A 66 -2.01 -12.96 -5.65
N PHE A 67 -1.50 -13.65 -4.63
CA PHE A 67 -0.08 -13.67 -4.29
C PHE A 67 0.76 -14.39 -5.35
N LEU A 68 0.15 -15.29 -6.13
CA LEU A 68 0.82 -16.01 -7.20
C LEU A 68 1.35 -15.06 -8.27
N PHE A 69 0.64 -13.98 -8.59
CA PHE A 69 1.05 -13.06 -9.64
C PHE A 69 2.43 -12.42 -9.37
N PRO A 70 2.64 -11.67 -8.27
CA PRO A 70 3.95 -11.10 -8.01
C PRO A 70 4.98 -12.17 -7.64
N ALA A 71 4.58 -13.33 -7.09
CA ALA A 71 5.49 -14.45 -6.84
C ALA A 71 6.09 -15.00 -8.14
N VAL A 72 5.29 -15.16 -9.19
CA VAL A 72 5.78 -15.56 -10.51
C VAL A 72 6.73 -14.53 -11.09
N ILE A 73 6.44 -13.23 -10.96
CA ILE A 73 7.34 -12.16 -11.42
C ILE A 73 8.69 -12.25 -10.68
N MET A 74 8.68 -12.38 -9.35
CA MET A 74 9.90 -12.53 -8.55
C MET A 74 10.69 -13.77 -8.99
N ILE A 75 10.04 -14.93 -9.17
CA ILE A 75 10.71 -16.14 -9.64
C ILE A 75 11.37 -15.93 -11.01
N VAL A 76 10.65 -15.33 -11.96
CA VAL A 76 11.19 -15.06 -13.30
C VAL A 76 12.37 -14.10 -13.23
N LEU A 77 12.28 -13.02 -12.46
CA LEU A 77 13.39 -12.07 -12.32
C LEU A 77 14.58 -12.70 -11.58
N SER A 78 14.33 -13.50 -10.56
CA SER A 78 15.32 -14.28 -9.81
C SER A 78 16.07 -15.30 -10.67
N THR A 79 15.54 -15.70 -11.84
CA THR A 79 16.24 -16.61 -12.79
C THR A 79 17.20 -15.90 -13.73
N ARG A 80 17.24 -14.57 -13.75
CA ARG A 80 18.20 -13.84 -14.58
C ARG A 80 19.61 -14.00 -14.01
N ASN A 81 20.61 -14.26 -14.85
CA ASN A 81 22.00 -14.48 -14.42
C ASN A 81 22.53 -13.39 -13.49
N ASP A 82 22.23 -12.12 -13.78
CA ASP A 82 22.67 -10.99 -12.97
C ASP A 82 22.06 -10.94 -11.56
N VAL A 83 20.83 -11.41 -11.41
CA VAL A 83 20.17 -11.59 -10.11
C VAL A 83 20.65 -12.87 -9.44
N VAL A 84 20.84 -13.95 -10.20
CA VAL A 84 21.38 -15.22 -9.70
C VAL A 84 22.76 -15.03 -9.09
N GLU A 85 23.64 -14.28 -9.75
CA GLU A 85 24.97 -13.94 -9.23
C GLU A 85 24.87 -13.26 -7.86
N VAL A 86 23.95 -12.30 -7.73
CA VAL A 86 23.74 -11.55 -6.48
C VAL A 86 23.11 -12.42 -5.40
N VAL A 87 22.14 -13.26 -5.74
CA VAL A 87 21.37 -14.07 -4.77
C VAL A 87 22.09 -15.35 -4.36
N TYR A 88 22.81 -16.00 -5.28
CA TYR A 88 23.33 -17.35 -5.12
C TYR A 88 24.85 -17.47 -5.21
N GLU A 89 25.55 -16.58 -5.93
CA GLU A 89 27.01 -16.70 -6.14
C GLU A 89 27.84 -15.81 -5.22
N GLU A 90 27.22 -14.90 -4.46
CA GLU A 90 27.94 -14.07 -3.51
C GLU A 90 28.37 -14.91 -2.29
N GLU A 91 29.55 -15.56 -2.37
CA GLU A 91 30.26 -16.27 -1.29
C GLU A 91 30.46 -15.41 -0.01
N SER A 92 30.09 -14.13 -0.03
CA SER A 92 30.33 -13.16 1.03
C SER A 92 29.08 -12.45 1.56
N CYS A 93 27.85 -12.96 1.34
CA CYS A 93 26.70 -12.37 2.04
C CYS A 93 26.91 -12.52 3.56
N ASP A 94 27.28 -11.42 4.22
CA ASP A 94 27.44 -11.34 5.66
C ASP A 94 26.07 -11.50 6.33
N TRP A 95 25.67 -12.75 6.53
CA TRP A 95 24.40 -13.12 7.13
C TRP A 95 24.20 -12.49 8.50
N ALA A 96 25.28 -12.30 9.28
CA ALA A 96 25.19 -11.66 10.57
C ALA A 96 24.77 -10.19 10.42
N ASN A 97 25.44 -9.44 9.52
CA ASN A 97 25.06 -8.07 9.21
C ASN A 97 23.66 -7.98 8.58
N LEU A 98 23.31 -8.87 7.65
CA LEU A 98 21.97 -8.90 7.04
C LEU A 98 20.86 -9.13 8.08
N ILE A 99 21.06 -10.09 9.00
CA ILE A 99 20.12 -10.38 10.08
C ILE A 99 20.05 -9.18 11.03
N GLU A 100 21.18 -8.60 11.43
CA GLU A 100 21.21 -7.40 12.29
C GLU A 100 20.40 -6.26 11.67
N LYS A 101 20.65 -5.91 10.40
CA LYS A 101 19.93 -4.82 9.73
C LYS A 101 18.45 -5.14 9.54
N THR A 102 18.11 -6.39 9.23
CA THR A 102 16.71 -6.81 9.08
C THR A 102 15.97 -6.74 10.42
N MET A 103 16.61 -7.18 11.51
CA MET A 103 16.06 -7.06 12.86
C MET A 103 15.93 -5.60 13.30
N PHE A 104 16.88 -4.74 12.94
CA PHE A 104 16.77 -3.30 13.17
C PHE A 104 15.55 -2.70 12.46
N TYR A 105 15.30 -3.05 11.19
CA TYR A 105 14.09 -2.61 10.48
C TYR A 105 12.80 -3.13 11.12
N ILE A 106 12.77 -4.41 11.52
CA ILE A 106 11.61 -5.00 12.22
C ILE A 106 11.35 -4.26 13.53
N GLY A 107 12.40 -3.93 14.29
CA GLY A 107 12.32 -3.12 15.51
C GLY A 107 11.73 -1.73 15.24
N ALA A 108 12.21 -1.04 14.18
CA ALA A 108 11.67 0.25 13.76
C ALA A 108 10.20 0.16 13.33
N TRP A 109 9.81 -0.93 12.65
CA TRP A 109 8.42 -1.19 12.25
C TRP A 109 7.51 -1.38 13.47
N ILE A 110 7.93 -2.18 14.47
CA ILE A 110 7.19 -2.39 15.72
C ILE A 110 7.07 -1.08 16.49
N LEU A 111 8.17 -0.34 16.66
CA LEU A 111 8.18 0.94 17.35
C LEU A 111 7.21 1.93 16.71
N LYS A 112 7.22 2.00 15.37
CA LYS A 112 6.28 2.83 14.60
C LYS A 112 4.83 2.43 14.85
N ASP A 113 4.52 1.14 14.94
CA ASP A 113 3.16 0.70 15.26
C ASP A 113 2.77 1.06 16.70
N ILE A 114 3.68 0.95 17.69
CA ILE A 114 3.41 1.39 19.07
C ILE A 114 3.10 2.89 19.11
N VAL A 115 3.97 3.73 18.55
CA VAL A 115 3.81 5.19 18.54
C VAL A 115 2.49 5.61 17.90
N LEU A 116 2.15 5.00 16.76
CA LEU A 116 0.93 5.36 16.06
C LEU A 116 -0.33 4.79 16.68
N ASN A 117 -0.28 3.70 17.44
CA ASN A 117 -1.41 3.29 18.27
C ASN A 117 -1.65 4.28 19.41
N CYS A 118 -0.60 4.81 20.04
CA CYS A 118 -0.73 5.89 21.02
C CYS A 118 -1.35 7.15 20.38
N PHE A 119 -0.88 7.53 19.19
CA PHE A 119 -1.47 8.62 18.42
C PHE A 119 -2.94 8.35 18.07
N LYS A 120 -3.27 7.15 17.58
CA LYS A 120 -4.63 6.73 17.22
C LYS A 120 -5.56 6.81 18.42
N TRP A 121 -5.13 6.28 19.57
CA TRP A 121 -5.90 6.37 20.81
C TRP A 121 -6.17 7.83 21.19
N TRP A 122 -5.15 8.68 21.21
CA TRP A 122 -5.30 10.09 21.52
C TRP A 122 -6.22 10.80 20.51
N TRP A 123 -6.02 10.55 19.22
CA TRP A 123 -6.79 11.13 18.12
C TRP A 123 -8.27 10.74 18.21
N CYS A 124 -8.57 9.45 18.36
CA CYS A 124 -9.94 8.97 18.45
C CYS A 124 -10.61 9.44 19.75
N THR A 125 -9.99 9.20 20.91
CA THR A 125 -10.66 9.40 22.21
C THR A 125 -10.64 10.86 22.69
N ARG A 126 -9.52 11.58 22.47
CA ARG A 126 -9.36 12.95 22.99
C ARG A 126 -9.78 14.01 21.99
N TYR A 127 -9.45 13.84 20.71
CA TYR A 127 -9.80 14.83 19.68
C TYR A 127 -11.21 14.60 19.15
N TRP A 128 -11.58 13.37 18.78
CA TRP A 128 -12.91 13.04 18.25
C TRP A 128 -13.94 12.65 19.32
N GLY A 129 -13.53 12.44 20.57
CA GLY A 129 -14.44 12.09 21.66
C GLY A 129 -15.00 10.67 21.59
N LEU A 130 -14.31 9.72 20.95
CA LEU A 130 -14.70 8.31 20.99
C LEU A 130 -14.70 7.80 22.44
N SER A 131 -15.75 7.07 22.82
CA SER A 131 -15.78 6.35 24.09
C SER A 131 -14.71 5.25 24.07
N GLN A 132 -14.24 4.83 25.25
CA GLN A 132 -13.26 3.76 25.34
C GLN A 132 -13.80 2.44 24.75
N GLU A 133 -15.07 2.13 24.98
CA GLU A 133 -15.75 0.96 24.42
C GLU A 133 -15.76 0.99 22.88
N HIS A 134 -16.12 2.13 22.27
CA HIS A 134 -16.11 2.28 20.82
C HIS A 134 -14.69 2.25 20.23
N PHE A 135 -13.70 2.74 20.97
CA PHE A 135 -12.30 2.63 20.58
C PHE A 135 -11.82 1.16 20.63
N ASP A 136 -12.16 0.43 21.69
CA ASP A 136 -11.82 -0.98 21.85
C ASP A 136 -12.48 -1.84 20.78
N LEU A 137 -13.72 -1.50 20.40
CA LEU A 137 -14.41 -2.07 19.24
C LEU A 137 -13.62 -1.80 17.95
N LEU A 138 -13.25 -0.55 17.68
CA LEU A 138 -12.53 -0.12 16.46
C LEU A 138 -11.21 -0.90 16.23
N ILE A 139 -10.45 -1.16 17.30
CA ILE A 139 -9.16 -1.86 17.23
C ILE A 139 -9.28 -3.38 17.44
N GLY A 140 -10.42 -3.85 17.93
CA GLY A 140 -10.66 -5.24 18.29
C GLY A 140 -10.64 -6.23 17.12
N PRO A 141 -10.76 -7.53 17.42
CA PRO A 141 -10.99 -8.58 16.43
C PRO A 141 -12.17 -8.22 15.52
N ARG A 142 -12.04 -8.56 14.23
CA ARG A 142 -13.08 -8.26 13.23
C ARG A 142 -13.71 -9.47 12.58
N HIS A 143 -13.21 -10.67 12.87
CA HIS A 143 -13.67 -11.89 12.22
C HIS A 143 -15.14 -12.23 12.55
N GLU A 144 -15.72 -11.65 13.60
CA GLU A 144 -17.15 -11.82 13.98
C GLU A 144 -18.04 -10.63 13.58
N TRP A 145 -17.50 -9.59 12.94
CA TRP A 145 -18.30 -8.40 12.62
C TRP A 145 -19.45 -8.74 11.66
N THR A 146 -20.58 -8.10 11.91
CA THR A 146 -21.86 -8.34 11.23
C THR A 146 -22.43 -7.09 10.54
N ASP A 147 -21.58 -6.07 10.35
CA ASP A 147 -21.85 -4.69 9.90
C ASP A 147 -22.50 -3.78 10.95
N LYS A 148 -23.19 -4.39 11.93
CA LYS A 148 -23.80 -3.68 13.07
C LYS A 148 -22.79 -2.85 13.86
N GLU A 149 -21.54 -3.31 13.95
CA GLU A 149 -20.46 -2.61 14.63
C GLU A 149 -20.14 -1.28 13.93
N VAL A 150 -20.07 -1.30 12.59
CA VAL A 150 -19.85 -0.10 11.78
C VAL A 150 -21.06 0.84 11.89
N ASP A 151 -22.28 0.31 11.81
CA ASP A 151 -23.52 1.10 11.94
C ASP A 151 -23.62 1.76 13.32
N THR A 152 -23.26 1.05 14.38
CA THR A 152 -23.23 1.57 15.75
C THR A 152 -22.29 2.78 15.85
N LEU A 153 -21.08 2.66 15.30
CA LEU A 153 -20.13 3.77 15.26
C LEU A 153 -20.67 4.94 14.42
N VAL A 154 -21.25 4.66 13.25
CA VAL A 154 -21.79 5.67 12.34
C VAL A 154 -22.94 6.45 12.98
N GLN A 155 -23.83 5.77 13.71
CA GLN A 155 -24.91 6.40 14.45
C GLN A 155 -24.38 7.28 15.58
N ALA A 156 -23.31 6.85 16.27
CA ALA A 156 -22.73 7.59 17.40
C ALA A 156 -21.93 8.83 16.97
N TYR A 157 -21.17 8.77 15.88
CA TYR A 157 -20.18 9.81 15.53
C TYR A 157 -20.41 10.48 14.18
N GLY A 158 -21.33 9.95 13.37
CA GLY A 158 -21.54 10.38 11.99
C GLY A 158 -20.52 9.79 11.02
N LYS A 159 -21.01 9.42 9.83
CA LYS A 159 -20.21 8.74 8.79
C LYS A 159 -19.00 9.56 8.33
N TRP A 160 -19.15 10.87 8.18
CA TRP A 160 -18.07 11.74 7.68
C TRP A 160 -16.91 11.86 8.67
N ASN A 161 -17.21 12.09 9.95
CA ASN A 161 -16.21 12.18 11.02
C ASN A 161 -15.39 10.88 11.13
N LEU A 162 -16.07 9.73 11.09
CA LEU A 162 -15.40 8.43 11.10
C LEU A 162 -14.51 8.20 9.88
N LYS A 163 -14.98 8.58 8.69
CA LYS A 163 -14.16 8.51 7.47
C LYS A 163 -12.92 9.38 7.60
N ALA A 164 -13.06 10.58 8.14
CA ALA A 164 -11.93 11.48 8.36
C ALA A 164 -10.92 10.92 9.34
N MET A 165 -11.41 10.45 10.48
CA MET A 165 -10.62 9.82 11.52
C MET A 165 -9.85 8.60 10.98
N ASP A 166 -10.53 7.70 10.25
CA ASP A 166 -9.95 6.49 9.68
C ASP A 166 -8.90 6.81 8.60
N ALA A 167 -9.23 7.69 7.65
CA ALA A 167 -8.33 8.08 6.56
C ALA A 167 -7.04 8.72 7.07
N ILE A 168 -7.14 9.68 8.01
CA ILE A 168 -5.98 10.36 8.60
C ILE A 168 -5.09 9.36 9.34
N ASN A 169 -5.67 8.52 10.21
CA ASN A 169 -4.90 7.56 10.98
C ASN A 169 -4.14 6.57 10.08
N ARG A 170 -4.83 6.03 9.06
CA ARG A 170 -4.22 5.12 8.08
C ARG A 170 -3.08 5.78 7.32
N ARG A 171 -3.29 6.99 6.80
CA ARG A 171 -2.30 7.69 5.98
C ARG A 171 -1.12 8.20 6.78
N ALA A 172 -1.31 8.62 8.03
CA ALA A 172 -0.19 8.88 8.94
C ALA A 172 0.72 7.64 9.06
N GLY A 173 0.14 6.46 9.28
CA GLY A 173 0.91 5.22 9.37
C GLY A 173 1.59 4.78 8.09
N HIS A 174 0.95 5.03 6.94
CA HIS A 174 1.50 4.80 5.63
C HIS A 174 2.67 5.74 5.30
N VAL A 175 2.54 7.04 5.60
CA VAL A 175 3.59 8.02 5.36
C VAL A 175 4.82 7.73 6.22
N VAL A 176 4.63 7.55 7.54
CA VAL A 176 5.74 7.31 8.48
C VAL A 176 6.51 6.04 8.11
N ILE A 177 5.83 4.92 7.80
CA ILE A 177 6.55 3.68 7.46
C ILE A 177 7.31 3.79 6.13
N ASN A 178 6.76 4.49 5.14
CA ASN A 178 7.44 4.65 3.86
C ASN A 178 8.65 5.60 3.97
N ILE A 179 8.61 6.62 4.84
CA ILE A 179 9.79 7.45 5.16
C ILE A 179 10.89 6.62 5.84
N ILE A 180 10.54 5.87 6.90
CA ILE A 180 11.49 4.96 7.59
C ILE A 180 12.10 3.98 6.59
N ARG A 181 11.28 3.45 5.69
CA ARG A 181 11.71 2.49 4.68
C ARG A 181 12.67 3.10 3.67
N ILE A 182 12.35 4.26 3.11
CA ILE A 182 13.24 4.97 2.19
C ILE A 182 14.58 5.22 2.87
N TRP A 183 14.58 5.74 4.10
CA TRP A 183 15.79 5.96 4.87
C TRP A 183 16.56 4.65 5.12
N PHE A 184 15.89 3.58 5.53
CA PHE A 184 16.52 2.29 5.79
C PHE A 184 17.23 1.73 4.55
N PHE A 185 16.53 1.63 3.42
CA PHE A 185 17.10 1.05 2.21
C PHE A 185 18.19 1.91 1.58
N THR A 186 18.18 3.24 1.76
CA THR A 186 19.15 4.13 1.09
C THR A 186 20.29 4.60 1.99
N ARG A 187 20.12 4.56 3.32
CA ARG A 187 21.13 5.07 4.27
C ARG A 187 21.68 4.00 5.20
N VAL A 188 20.91 2.95 5.51
CA VAL A 188 21.34 1.88 6.41
C VAL A 188 21.94 0.71 5.64
N LEU A 189 21.36 0.37 4.49
CA LEU A 189 21.85 -0.74 3.67
C LEU A 189 22.89 -0.23 2.66
N THR A 190 24.10 -0.78 2.79
CA THR A 190 25.33 -0.27 2.16
C THR A 190 25.53 -0.72 0.71
N ASN A 191 24.82 -1.76 0.26
CA ASN A 191 24.86 -2.23 -1.12
C ASN A 191 23.52 -2.84 -1.55
N TYR A 192 23.35 -3.03 -2.85
CA TYR A 192 22.11 -3.55 -3.43
C TYR A 192 21.83 -5.01 -3.14
N SER A 193 22.86 -5.84 -3.02
CA SER A 193 22.70 -7.23 -2.62
C SER A 193 21.99 -7.33 -1.27
N ILE A 194 22.48 -6.61 -0.26
CA ILE A 194 21.87 -6.58 1.08
C ILE A 194 20.47 -5.96 1.03
N ARG A 195 20.22 -4.96 0.15
CA ARG A 195 18.87 -4.40 -0.06
C ARG A 195 17.90 -5.46 -0.57
N LEU A 196 18.28 -6.23 -1.60
CA LEU A 196 17.44 -7.29 -2.15
C LEU A 196 17.20 -8.39 -1.13
N HIS A 197 18.26 -8.90 -0.48
CA HIS A 197 18.14 -9.93 0.55
C HIS A 197 17.28 -9.48 1.74
N SER A 198 17.44 -8.24 2.20
CA SER A 198 16.60 -7.71 3.28
C SER A 198 15.14 -7.59 2.85
N ALA A 199 14.86 -7.16 1.61
CA ALA A 199 13.48 -7.11 1.10
C ALA A 199 12.85 -8.51 1.00
N LEU A 200 13.62 -9.51 0.53
CA LEU A 200 13.21 -10.91 0.45
C LEU A 200 12.90 -11.50 1.83
N LEU A 201 13.68 -11.18 2.87
CA LEU A 201 13.44 -11.64 4.24
C LEU A 201 12.24 -10.93 4.89
N GLN A 202 12.08 -9.62 4.66
CA GLN A 202 11.00 -8.83 5.27
C GLN A 202 9.61 -9.31 4.83
N LEU A 203 9.45 -9.70 3.57
CA LEU A 203 8.16 -10.13 3.01
C LEU A 203 7.52 -11.30 3.78
N PRO A 204 8.14 -12.49 3.90
CA PRO A 204 7.56 -13.62 4.62
C PRO A 204 7.46 -13.37 6.13
N ILE A 205 8.42 -12.66 6.74
CA ILE A 205 8.41 -12.39 8.18
C ILE A 205 7.22 -11.49 8.55
N ILE A 206 7.12 -10.31 7.94
CA ILE A 206 6.10 -9.34 8.33
C ILE A 206 4.71 -9.79 7.89
N ASN A 207 4.59 -10.37 6.69
CA ASN A 207 3.31 -10.89 6.22
C ASN A 207 2.88 -12.14 7.00
N GLY A 208 3.81 -13.02 7.37
CA GLY A 208 3.56 -14.19 8.22
C GLY A 208 3.04 -13.79 9.60
N ILE A 209 3.67 -12.81 10.27
CA ILE A 209 3.19 -12.27 11.55
C ILE A 209 1.76 -11.76 11.41
N LYS A 210 1.46 -10.99 10.35
CA LYS A 210 0.12 -10.47 10.10
C LYS A 210 -0.91 -11.58 9.87
N ILE A 211 -0.61 -12.57 9.02
CA ILE A 211 -1.50 -13.72 8.79
C ILE A 211 -1.79 -14.47 10.10
N LEU A 212 -0.76 -14.72 10.92
CA LEU A 212 -0.89 -15.46 12.18
C LEU A 212 -1.68 -14.72 13.27
N THR A 213 -1.85 -13.41 13.15
CA THR A 213 -2.50 -12.54 14.15
C THR A 213 -3.76 -11.85 13.62
N GLU A 214 -4.18 -12.18 12.40
CA GLU A 214 -5.30 -11.54 11.71
C GLU A 214 -6.63 -11.75 12.47
N SER A 215 -6.92 -12.98 12.91
CA SER A 215 -8.20 -13.30 13.56
C SER A 215 -8.38 -12.61 14.92
N GLY A 216 -7.31 -12.46 15.70
CA GLY A 216 -7.33 -11.83 17.03
C GLY A 216 -7.65 -12.78 18.21
N ASP A 217 -7.79 -14.08 17.97
CA ASP A 217 -8.32 -15.04 18.98
C ASP A 217 -7.28 -15.61 19.95
N ARG A 218 -6.03 -15.17 19.86
CA ARG A 218 -4.93 -15.71 20.67
C ARG A 218 -4.77 -14.92 21.97
N CYS A 219 -4.17 -15.57 22.97
CA CYS A 219 -3.95 -15.03 24.33
C CYS A 219 -3.18 -13.70 24.40
N TRP A 220 -2.57 -13.28 23.29
CA TRP A 220 -2.00 -11.95 23.09
C TRP A 220 -2.56 -11.41 21.77
N ASP A 221 -3.65 -10.65 21.79
CA ASP A 221 -4.20 -9.99 20.59
C ASP A 221 -3.28 -8.82 20.16
N VAL A 222 -2.06 -9.18 19.76
CA VAL A 222 -1.09 -8.29 19.10
C VAL A 222 -1.70 -7.69 17.83
N GLY A 223 -2.72 -8.37 17.28
CA GLY A 223 -3.53 -7.91 16.15
C GLY A 223 -4.09 -6.50 16.35
N LYS A 224 -4.52 -6.14 17.57
CA LYS A 224 -5.03 -4.79 17.87
C LYS A 224 -4.04 -3.68 17.52
N TYR A 225 -2.75 -3.96 17.66
CA TYR A 225 -1.69 -2.99 17.44
C TYR A 225 -1.17 -2.99 15.99
N ILE A 226 -0.97 -4.16 15.41
CA ILE A 226 -0.33 -4.25 14.07
C ILE A 226 -1.31 -4.03 12.91
N PHE A 227 -2.62 -4.07 13.17
CA PHE A 227 -3.68 -3.81 12.19
C PHE A 227 -4.24 -2.38 12.28
N GLN A 228 -3.50 -1.44 12.84
CA GLN A 228 -3.93 -0.05 12.95
C GLN A 228 -4.36 0.62 11.63
N GLY A 229 -3.82 0.13 10.49
CA GLY A 229 -4.12 0.60 9.14
C GLY A 229 -5.35 -0.07 8.47
N ALA A 230 -6.04 -0.97 9.16
CA ALA A 230 -7.24 -1.62 8.63
C ALA A 230 -8.39 -0.60 8.52
N ARG A 231 -8.97 -0.43 7.33
CA ARG A 231 -10.09 0.50 7.09
C ARG A 231 -11.26 0.12 7.97
N LEU A 232 -11.85 1.09 8.66
CA LEU A 232 -13.08 0.85 9.44
C LEU A 232 -14.22 0.34 8.55
N PHE A 233 -14.40 0.97 7.39
CA PHE A 233 -15.52 0.68 6.48
C PHE A 233 -15.34 -0.58 5.62
N ASP A 234 -14.22 -1.29 5.74
CA ASP A 234 -14.07 -2.63 5.16
C ASP A 234 -14.63 -3.72 6.11
N GLY A 235 -15.24 -3.33 7.24
CA GLY A 235 -15.94 -4.23 8.15
C GLY A 235 -15.10 -5.42 8.60
N ARG A 236 -15.69 -6.62 8.50
CA ARG A 236 -15.08 -7.93 8.78
C ARG A 236 -13.79 -8.15 7.97
N TYR A 237 -13.73 -7.64 6.75
CA TYR A 237 -12.61 -7.84 5.82
C TYR A 237 -11.41 -6.91 6.09
N GLY A 238 -11.56 -5.87 6.91
CA GLY A 238 -10.56 -4.80 7.01
C GLY A 238 -9.16 -5.27 7.43
N ARG A 239 -9.06 -6.27 8.33
CA ARG A 239 -7.76 -6.83 8.74
C ARG A 239 -7.14 -7.66 7.60
N PHE A 240 -7.91 -8.57 7.00
CA PHE A 240 -7.47 -9.38 5.87
C PHE A 240 -7.07 -8.54 4.64
N ASN A 241 -7.84 -7.52 4.27
CA ASN A 241 -7.50 -6.59 3.19
C ASN A 241 -6.14 -5.94 3.43
N LEU A 242 -5.84 -5.58 4.70
CA LEU A 242 -4.54 -5.02 5.05
C LEU A 242 -3.40 -6.06 4.90
N VAL A 243 -3.65 -7.35 5.13
CA VAL A 243 -2.67 -8.42 4.84
C VAL A 243 -2.34 -8.42 3.34
N VAL A 244 -3.37 -8.47 2.50
CA VAL A 244 -3.21 -8.50 1.03
C VAL A 244 -2.46 -7.26 0.53
N VAL A 245 -2.90 -6.06 0.94
CA VAL A 245 -2.26 -4.79 0.58
C VAL A 245 -0.77 -4.77 0.98
N ASN A 246 -0.44 -5.27 2.16
CA ASN A 246 0.94 -5.33 2.61
C ASN A 246 1.74 -6.31 1.75
N PHE A 247 1.24 -7.52 1.51
CA PHE A 247 1.93 -8.49 0.66
C PHE A 247 2.31 -7.88 -0.69
N TRP A 248 1.35 -7.28 -1.40
CA TRP A 248 1.61 -6.62 -2.69
C TRP A 248 2.62 -5.48 -2.57
N ALA A 249 2.56 -4.67 -1.51
CA ALA A 249 3.54 -3.59 -1.27
C ALA A 249 4.96 -4.11 -0.97
N TYR A 250 5.11 -5.24 -0.27
CA TYR A 250 6.42 -5.87 -0.01
C TYR A 250 6.95 -6.57 -1.27
N ALA A 251 6.11 -7.30 -2.01
CA ALA A 251 6.50 -7.96 -3.25
C ALA A 251 6.94 -6.94 -4.31
N GLY A 252 6.26 -5.80 -4.41
CA GLY A 252 6.65 -4.71 -5.31
C GLY A 252 8.07 -4.21 -5.04
N ARG A 253 8.50 -4.21 -3.78
CA ARG A 253 9.87 -3.81 -3.42
C ARG A 253 10.91 -4.84 -3.75
N VAL A 254 10.60 -6.13 -3.58
CA VAL A 254 11.50 -7.21 -4.04
C VAL A 254 11.73 -7.03 -5.53
N VAL A 255 10.66 -6.91 -6.32
CA VAL A 255 10.73 -6.68 -7.76
C VAL A 255 11.50 -5.41 -8.10
N MET A 256 11.30 -4.32 -7.37
CA MET A 256 12.11 -3.10 -7.57
C MET A 256 13.61 -3.34 -7.39
N PHE A 257 14.01 -4.08 -6.35
CA PHE A 257 15.42 -4.38 -6.13
C PHE A 257 15.99 -5.37 -7.14
N GLU A 258 15.22 -6.36 -7.58
CA GLU A 258 15.62 -7.25 -8.70
C GLU A 258 15.83 -6.45 -9.99
N LEU A 259 14.94 -5.49 -10.29
CA LEU A 259 15.07 -4.61 -11.45
C LEU A 259 16.29 -3.68 -11.34
N LEU A 260 16.59 -3.15 -10.15
CA LEU A 260 17.76 -2.29 -9.92
C LEU A 260 19.07 -3.08 -9.98
N VAL A 261 19.10 -4.29 -9.43
CA VAL A 261 20.23 -5.23 -9.62
C VAL A 261 20.44 -5.50 -11.10
N GLY A 262 19.36 -5.68 -11.85
CA GLY A 262 19.43 -5.89 -13.28
C GLY A 262 19.83 -4.69 -14.13
N ALA A 263 19.91 -3.50 -13.53
CA ALA A 263 20.37 -2.27 -14.17
C ALA A 263 21.84 -1.97 -13.81
N LYS A 264 22.69 -3.01 -13.70
CA LYS A 264 24.09 -2.95 -13.24
C LYS A 264 24.86 -1.78 -13.86
N GLY A 265 25.73 -1.16 -13.05
CA GLY A 265 26.77 -0.23 -13.52
C GLY A 265 26.47 1.25 -13.35
N MET A 266 25.39 1.62 -12.66
CA MET A 266 25.06 3.02 -12.36
C MET A 266 25.73 3.53 -11.08
N GLY A 267 25.93 2.63 -10.12
CA GLY A 267 26.48 2.94 -8.81
C GLY A 267 25.39 3.20 -7.77
N ASP A 268 25.71 2.89 -6.51
CA ASP A 268 24.74 2.84 -5.41
C ASP A 268 23.95 4.14 -5.21
N GLU A 269 24.60 5.29 -5.43
CA GLU A 269 23.98 6.61 -5.31
C GLU A 269 22.83 6.82 -6.31
N LYS A 270 23.07 6.48 -7.58
CA LYS A 270 22.07 6.66 -8.65
C LYS A 270 20.94 5.67 -8.51
N GLU A 271 21.26 4.42 -8.22
CA GLU A 271 20.25 3.40 -7.97
C GLU A 271 19.39 3.80 -6.75
N GLY A 272 20.02 4.36 -5.71
CA GLY A 272 19.34 4.87 -4.51
C GLY A 272 18.39 6.01 -4.84
N LEU A 273 18.80 6.93 -5.71
CA LEU A 273 17.97 8.00 -6.25
C LEU A 273 16.74 7.42 -6.98
N LEU A 274 16.92 6.46 -7.88
CA LEU A 274 15.82 5.85 -8.64
C LEU A 274 14.80 5.19 -7.70
N PHE A 275 15.31 4.47 -6.69
CA PHE A 275 14.45 3.89 -5.65
C PHE A 275 13.66 4.97 -4.90
N MET A 276 14.33 6.03 -4.44
CA MET A 276 13.65 7.15 -3.76
C MET A 276 12.56 7.78 -4.63
N LEU A 277 12.88 8.09 -5.89
CA LEU A 277 11.93 8.71 -6.82
C LEU A 277 10.73 7.79 -7.09
N ALA A 278 10.98 6.50 -7.36
CA ALA A 278 9.92 5.51 -7.61
C ALA A 278 9.01 5.27 -6.39
N MET A 279 9.48 5.55 -5.18
CA MET A 279 8.68 5.46 -3.96
C MET A 279 7.74 6.65 -3.74
N GLN A 280 7.94 7.79 -4.43
CA GLN A 280 7.15 9.00 -4.18
C GLN A 280 5.65 8.85 -4.53
N PRO A 281 5.26 8.13 -5.60
CA PRO A 281 3.84 7.91 -5.88
C PRO A 281 3.14 7.04 -4.84
N LEU A 282 3.83 6.01 -4.33
CA LEU A 282 3.32 5.23 -3.21
C LEU A 282 3.25 6.07 -1.93
N LEU A 283 4.28 6.86 -1.62
CA LEU A 283 4.37 7.61 -0.37
C LEU A 283 3.38 8.78 -0.35
N TRP A 284 3.55 9.74 -1.27
CA TRP A 284 2.80 11.00 -1.28
C TRP A 284 1.56 10.91 -2.15
N GLY A 285 1.67 10.27 -3.32
CA GLY A 285 0.58 10.13 -4.28
C GLY A 285 -0.63 9.42 -3.68
N ASP A 286 -0.47 8.16 -3.30
CA ASP A 286 -1.53 7.31 -2.70
C ASP A 286 -2.11 7.92 -1.40
N SER A 287 -1.27 8.57 -0.59
CA SER A 287 -1.73 9.28 0.61
C SER A 287 -2.63 10.47 0.28
N ALA A 288 -2.18 11.35 -0.63
CA ALA A 288 -2.95 12.50 -1.06
C ALA A 288 -4.23 12.07 -1.81
N GLY A 289 -4.15 11.02 -2.62
CA GLY A 289 -5.29 10.47 -3.34
C GLY A 289 -6.43 10.04 -2.42
N GLU A 290 -6.12 9.29 -1.36
CA GLU A 290 -7.14 8.87 -0.40
C GLU A 290 -7.65 10.04 0.45
N LEU A 291 -6.79 10.95 0.93
CA LEU A 291 -7.24 12.10 1.72
C LEU A 291 -8.11 13.03 0.87
N ILE A 292 -7.63 13.44 -0.30
CA ILE A 292 -8.37 14.36 -1.17
C ILE A 292 -9.65 13.70 -1.70
N GLY A 293 -9.58 12.45 -2.14
CA GLY A 293 -10.74 11.73 -2.66
C GLY A 293 -11.78 11.39 -1.59
N SER A 294 -11.37 11.22 -0.33
CA SER A 294 -12.31 10.99 0.78
C SER A 294 -13.04 12.26 1.20
N PHE A 295 -12.36 13.41 1.20
CA PHE A 295 -12.90 14.67 1.71
C PHE A 295 -13.54 15.56 0.64
N TRP A 296 -12.91 15.66 -0.52
CA TRP A 296 -13.32 16.57 -1.60
C TRP A 296 -13.70 15.84 -2.88
N GLY A 297 -13.59 14.51 -2.93
CA GLY A 297 -13.96 13.70 -4.10
C GLY A 297 -15.46 13.75 -4.40
N LYS A 298 -15.85 14.57 -5.37
CA LYS A 298 -17.23 14.70 -5.87
C LYS A 298 -17.46 13.80 -7.07
N HIS A 299 -16.49 13.72 -7.98
CA HIS A 299 -16.61 12.97 -9.23
C HIS A 299 -16.11 11.54 -9.05
N ARG A 300 -16.99 10.66 -8.58
CA ARG A 300 -16.65 9.26 -8.28
C ARG A 300 -16.85 8.36 -9.49
N PHE A 301 -15.96 7.39 -9.64
CA PHE A 301 -16.05 6.33 -10.63
C PHE A 301 -15.71 4.98 -9.99
N LYS A 302 -16.28 3.90 -10.53
CA LYS A 302 -16.03 2.54 -10.07
C LYS A 302 -14.66 2.07 -10.56
N VAL A 303 -13.96 1.30 -9.73
CA VAL A 303 -12.72 0.60 -10.07
C VAL A 303 -12.90 -0.89 -9.80
N ILE A 304 -12.00 -1.73 -10.33
CA ILE A 304 -12.00 -3.17 -10.06
C ILE A 304 -11.17 -3.42 -8.80
N GLY A 305 -11.50 -4.42 -7.97
CA GLY A 305 -10.60 -4.87 -6.90
C GLY A 305 -11.25 -5.52 -5.69
N LEU A 306 -10.44 -5.70 -4.64
CA LEU A 306 -10.83 -6.36 -3.39
C LEU A 306 -11.43 -5.34 -2.40
N GLY A 307 -12.56 -5.73 -1.78
CA GLY A 307 -13.26 -4.98 -0.73
C GLY A 307 -14.59 -4.36 -1.18
N ASP A 308 -15.40 -3.95 -0.21
CA ASP A 308 -16.79 -3.55 -0.44
C ASP A 308 -16.92 -2.20 -1.17
N VAL A 309 -15.95 -1.30 -0.98
CA VAL A 309 -15.96 0.04 -1.58
C VAL A 309 -14.92 0.16 -2.68
N ASN A 310 -15.30 -0.23 -3.89
CA ASN A 310 -14.47 -0.14 -5.09
C ASN A 310 -14.72 1.14 -5.91
N GLN A 311 -14.47 2.29 -5.28
CA GLN A 311 -14.63 3.59 -5.94
C GLN A 311 -13.39 4.47 -5.74
N LYS A 312 -13.04 5.24 -6.77
CA LYS A 312 -12.06 6.33 -6.72
C LYS A 312 -12.74 7.62 -7.19
N SER A 313 -12.07 8.75 -7.04
CA SER A 313 -12.57 10.07 -7.45
C SER A 313 -11.57 10.77 -8.34
N VAL A 314 -12.02 11.54 -9.32
CA VAL A 314 -11.16 12.32 -10.21
C VAL A 314 -10.26 13.27 -9.42
N GLU A 315 -10.79 13.92 -8.37
CA GLU A 315 -10.02 14.82 -7.51
C GLU A 315 -8.89 14.10 -6.78
N GLY A 316 -9.16 12.89 -6.26
CA GLY A 316 -8.15 12.02 -5.68
C GLY A 316 -7.08 11.60 -6.69
N THR A 317 -7.47 11.25 -7.92
CA THR A 317 -6.53 10.91 -9.00
C THR A 317 -5.63 12.09 -9.38
N VAL A 318 -6.17 13.30 -9.46
CA VAL A 318 -5.37 14.52 -9.67
C VAL A 318 -4.42 14.76 -8.49
N ALA A 319 -4.88 14.53 -7.25
CA ALA A 319 -4.03 14.65 -6.07
C ALA A 319 -2.86 13.66 -6.08
N VAL A 320 -3.08 12.43 -6.58
CA VAL A 320 -2.00 11.43 -6.77
C VAL A 320 -0.93 11.99 -7.69
N PHE A 321 -1.31 12.51 -8.87
CA PHE A 321 -0.37 13.12 -9.81
C PHE A 321 0.44 14.25 -9.16
N VAL A 322 -0.25 15.25 -8.58
CA VAL A 322 0.37 16.46 -8.04
C VAL A 322 1.29 16.13 -6.87
N ALA A 323 0.83 15.33 -5.90
CA ALA A 323 1.62 15.00 -4.72
C ALA A 323 2.83 14.11 -5.06
N SER A 324 2.68 13.17 -6.00
CA SER A 324 3.80 12.38 -6.51
C SER A 324 4.86 13.27 -7.14
N PHE A 325 4.43 14.21 -8.00
CA PHE A 325 5.32 15.11 -8.72
C PHE A 325 6.06 16.04 -7.77
N LEU A 326 5.37 16.66 -6.82
CA LEU A 326 5.99 17.50 -5.79
C LEU A 326 6.96 16.70 -4.90
N GLY A 327 6.62 15.46 -4.55
CA GLY A 327 7.51 14.56 -3.81
C GLY A 327 8.79 14.23 -4.59
N MET A 328 8.67 13.92 -5.88
CA MET A 328 9.83 13.67 -6.74
C MET A 328 10.71 14.93 -6.90
N LEU A 329 10.10 16.11 -7.10
CA LEU A 329 10.85 17.37 -7.15
C LEU A 329 11.58 17.65 -5.84
N GLY A 330 10.93 17.37 -4.69
CA GLY A 330 11.53 17.51 -3.37
C GLY A 330 12.75 16.61 -3.17
N VAL A 331 12.68 15.34 -3.59
CA VAL A 331 13.84 14.43 -3.56
C VAL A 331 14.93 14.92 -4.50
N PHE A 332 14.57 15.23 -5.75
CA PHE A 332 15.53 15.60 -6.78
C PHE A 332 16.30 16.88 -6.41
N TYR A 333 15.60 17.99 -6.15
CA TYR A 333 16.25 19.27 -5.83
C TYR A 333 16.74 19.37 -4.39
N GLY A 334 16.07 18.71 -3.44
CA GLY A 334 16.39 18.82 -2.01
C GLY A 334 17.53 17.91 -1.56
N MET A 335 17.75 16.78 -2.23
CA MET A 335 18.73 15.77 -1.77
C MET A 335 19.91 15.56 -2.72
N TYR A 336 19.70 15.65 -4.04
CA TYR A 336 20.74 15.33 -5.02
C TYR A 336 21.15 16.54 -5.88
N GLY A 337 20.24 17.48 -6.11
CA GLY A 337 20.48 18.70 -6.90
C GLY A 337 20.84 18.42 -8.35
N GLU A 338 21.55 19.37 -8.98
CA GLU A 338 21.93 19.28 -10.40
C GLU A 338 23.02 18.23 -10.70
N ALA A 339 23.71 17.71 -9.68
CA ALA A 339 24.80 16.74 -9.84
C ALA A 339 24.37 15.44 -10.53
N VAL A 340 23.07 15.12 -10.46
CA VAL A 340 22.45 13.93 -11.09
C VAL A 340 21.53 14.30 -12.26
N SER A 341 21.54 15.55 -12.72
CA SER A 341 20.73 15.97 -13.87
C SER A 341 21.10 15.23 -15.15
N SER A 342 22.36 14.81 -15.29
CA SER A 342 22.86 14.01 -16.41
C SER A 342 22.52 12.51 -16.33
N VAL A 343 21.75 12.08 -15.33
CA VAL A 343 21.32 10.67 -15.22
C VAL A 343 20.27 10.33 -16.28
N PHE A 344 19.44 11.29 -16.68
CA PHE A 344 18.31 11.05 -17.56
C PHE A 344 18.57 11.54 -19.00
N VAL A 345 18.00 10.83 -19.98
CA VAL A 345 18.07 11.19 -21.42
C VAL A 345 17.38 12.54 -21.68
N CYS A 346 16.24 12.74 -21.02
CA CYS A 346 15.45 13.97 -21.08
C CYS A 346 15.64 14.78 -19.81
N HIS A 347 15.22 16.06 -19.83
CA HIS A 347 15.24 16.90 -18.65
C HIS A 347 14.54 16.20 -17.46
N PRO A 348 15.15 16.14 -16.26
CA PRO A 348 14.64 15.35 -15.13
C PRO A 348 13.18 15.67 -14.77
N VAL A 349 12.78 16.94 -14.85
CA VAL A 349 11.40 17.37 -14.59
C VAL A 349 10.39 16.74 -15.55
N LEU A 350 10.74 16.57 -16.83
CA LEU A 350 9.86 15.92 -17.81
C LEU A 350 9.75 14.43 -17.53
N VAL A 351 10.87 13.78 -17.17
CA VAL A 351 10.87 12.37 -16.76
C VAL A 351 9.98 12.17 -15.54
N MET A 352 10.16 12.98 -14.49
CA MET A 352 9.33 12.91 -13.27
C MET A 352 7.85 13.15 -13.58
N ALA A 353 7.51 14.11 -14.44
CA ALA A 353 6.12 14.36 -14.85
C ALA A 353 5.54 13.14 -15.56
N TYR A 354 6.29 12.54 -16.49
CA TYR A 354 5.86 11.34 -17.21
C TYR A 354 5.71 10.13 -16.27
N THR A 355 6.65 9.92 -15.34
CA THR A 355 6.53 8.90 -14.29
C THR A 355 5.25 9.10 -13.46
N CYS A 356 4.90 10.34 -13.12
CA CYS A 356 3.68 10.64 -12.37
C CYS A 356 2.40 10.39 -13.18
N VAL A 357 2.41 10.61 -14.50
CA VAL A 357 1.30 10.22 -15.37
C VAL A 357 1.10 8.70 -15.33
N VAL A 358 2.18 7.93 -15.52
CA VAL A 358 2.12 6.46 -15.48
C VAL A 358 1.67 5.96 -14.11
N ALA A 359 2.18 6.54 -13.02
CA ALA A 359 1.76 6.20 -11.67
C ALA A 359 0.26 6.50 -11.43
N THR A 360 -0.25 7.61 -11.97
CA THR A 360 -1.66 7.99 -11.85
C THR A 360 -2.56 7.03 -12.64
N ILE A 361 -2.11 6.58 -13.82
CA ILE A 361 -2.79 5.54 -14.58
C ILE A 361 -2.77 4.22 -13.81
N ALA A 362 -1.62 3.84 -13.25
CA ALA A 362 -1.47 2.63 -12.44
C ALA A 362 -2.40 2.63 -11.22
N GLU A 363 -2.50 3.76 -10.53
CA GLU A 363 -3.44 3.96 -9.41
C GLU A 363 -4.89 3.70 -9.84
N VAL A 364 -5.30 4.17 -11.02
CA VAL A 364 -6.68 4.00 -11.50
C VAL A 364 -6.95 2.60 -12.04
N ALA A 365 -5.97 2.01 -12.74
CA ALA A 365 -6.12 0.75 -13.46
C ALA A 365 -5.85 -0.48 -12.60
N ALA A 366 -5.02 -0.37 -11.56
CA ALA A 366 -4.70 -1.49 -10.71
C ALA A 366 -5.93 -1.95 -9.90
N PRO A 367 -6.16 -3.27 -9.79
CA PRO A 367 -7.15 -3.79 -8.86
C PRO A 367 -6.91 -3.25 -7.45
N ARG A 368 -7.96 -2.78 -6.78
CA ARG A 368 -7.90 -2.27 -5.40
C ARG A 368 -7.17 -3.27 -4.50
N GLY A 369 -6.19 -2.76 -3.75
CA GLY A 369 -5.34 -3.54 -2.87
C GLY A 369 -4.04 -4.04 -3.51
N THR A 370 -3.89 -3.88 -4.82
CA THR A 370 -2.67 -4.21 -5.57
C THR A 370 -1.95 -2.97 -6.12
N ASP A 371 -2.59 -1.80 -6.08
CA ASP A 371 -2.07 -0.49 -6.52
C ASP A 371 -0.68 -0.19 -5.94
N ASN A 372 -0.43 -0.51 -4.68
CA ASN A 372 0.88 -0.33 -4.06
C ASN A 372 2.03 -1.01 -4.83
N PHE A 373 1.79 -2.19 -5.41
CA PHE A 373 2.79 -2.89 -6.23
C PHE A 373 3.05 -2.13 -7.53
N PHE A 374 1.99 -1.80 -8.26
CA PHE A 374 2.09 -1.17 -9.58
C PHE A 374 2.65 0.25 -9.50
N LEU A 375 2.26 1.04 -8.49
CA LEU A 375 2.79 2.38 -8.25
C LEU A 375 4.31 2.37 -8.11
N GLN A 376 4.85 1.40 -7.38
CA GLN A 376 6.29 1.26 -7.16
C GLN A 376 7.01 0.76 -8.42
N VAL A 377 6.55 -0.37 -8.97
CA VAL A 377 7.23 -1.08 -10.06
C VAL A 377 7.16 -0.29 -11.38
N LEU A 378 5.99 0.20 -11.77
CA LEU A 378 5.84 0.92 -13.03
C LEU A 378 6.56 2.28 -12.99
N SER A 379 6.56 2.95 -11.85
CA SER A 379 7.32 4.20 -11.69
C SER A 379 8.82 3.96 -11.87
N LEU A 380 9.35 2.88 -11.27
CA LEU A 380 10.75 2.51 -11.43
C LEU A 380 11.09 2.15 -12.87
N LEU A 381 10.25 1.37 -13.57
CA LEU A 381 10.48 1.00 -14.96
C LEU A 381 10.57 2.23 -15.88
N VAL A 382 9.71 3.23 -15.68
CA VAL A 382 9.78 4.50 -16.42
C VAL A 382 11.11 5.22 -16.14
N LEU A 383 11.53 5.27 -14.87
CA LEU A 383 12.78 5.92 -14.48
C LEU A 383 13.98 5.20 -15.10
N ILE A 384 14.05 3.86 -15.04
CA ILE A 384 15.10 3.04 -15.66
C ILE A 384 15.13 3.23 -17.18
N ALA A 385 13.98 3.20 -17.85
CA ALA A 385 13.88 3.42 -19.29
C ALA A 385 14.33 4.82 -19.72
N SER A 386 14.34 5.78 -18.79
CA SER A 386 14.71 7.17 -19.05
C SER A 386 16.18 7.48 -18.78
N ILE A 387 16.99 6.48 -18.40
CA ILE A 387 18.39 6.67 -18.05
C ILE A 387 19.24 6.90 -19.29
N GLN A 388 20.12 7.90 -19.23
CA GLN A 388 21.09 8.17 -20.26
C GLN A 388 22.12 7.04 -20.28
N ASN A 389 22.05 6.20 -21.31
CA ASN A 389 23.06 5.16 -21.56
C ASN A 389 24.43 5.82 -21.72
N SER A 390 25.24 5.82 -20.66
CA SER A 390 26.60 6.32 -20.75
C SER A 390 27.41 5.37 -21.67
N PRO A 391 28.20 5.90 -22.62
CA PRO A 391 29.02 5.08 -23.53
C PRO A 391 29.93 4.07 -22.84
N SER A 392 30.26 4.28 -21.56
CA SER A 392 31.02 3.34 -20.72
C SER A 392 30.31 1.99 -20.52
N ILE A 393 28.98 1.98 -20.39
CA ILE A 393 28.19 0.75 -20.21
C ILE A 393 28.25 -0.12 -21.48
N ARG A 394 28.26 0.51 -22.67
CA ARG A 394 28.43 -0.20 -23.95
C ARG A 394 29.84 -0.72 -24.19
N ARG A 395 30.87 -0.16 -23.54
CA ARG A 395 32.25 -0.66 -23.66
C ARG A 395 32.49 -1.84 -22.74
N ALA A 396 31.92 -1.86 -21.53
CA ALA A 396 31.95 -3.03 -20.65
C ALA A 396 31.24 -4.22 -21.31
N ALA A 397 30.02 -4.02 -21.81
CA ALA A 397 29.26 -5.07 -22.51
C ALA A 397 29.86 -5.54 -23.86
N ARG A 398 30.89 -4.85 -24.38
CA ARG A 398 31.64 -5.25 -25.59
C ARG A 398 33.06 -5.73 -25.29
N ALA A 399 33.50 -5.63 -24.05
CA ALA A 399 34.81 -6.14 -23.63
C ALA A 399 34.72 -7.62 -23.18
N ASP A 400 33.50 -8.07 -22.89
CA ASP A 400 33.17 -9.44 -22.49
C ASP A 400 32.63 -10.30 -23.66
N ASP A 401 32.49 -9.71 -24.86
CA ASP A 401 32.23 -10.37 -26.16
C ASP A 401 33.54 -10.42 -26.97
#